data_AF-A0A1Y3AL91-F1
#
_entry.id   AF-A0A1Y3AL91-F1
#
_cell.length_a   1.000
_cell.length_b   1.000
_cell.length_c   1.000
_cell.angle_alpha   90.00
_cell.angle_beta   90.00
_cell.angle_gamma   90.00
#
_symmetry.space_group_name_H-M   'P 1'
#
loop_
_entity.id
_entity.type
_entity.pdbx_description
1 polymer ?
#
loop_
_entity_poly.entity_id
_entity_poly.type
_entity_poly.pdbx_seq_one_letter_code
_entity_poly.pdbx_strand_id
1 'polypeptide(L)'
;MCLKSIDNQWDMDLQELLAKARSYGYTKFGEMFSVKNMAKFIYNEFSLKIVHCYDLERSMLNVVEHLCNRQPILVPYDADFNYEPGLKQGKRAHWAIICGFCMIDPIDMNDYMKHGKRISRCNTIININNSRITLCPLSTGHKNWWKTKQYIKAKLSMDNLFVYARHGISQYLQIWNYRRLCESNRNLQRVSEKLLPSNNCNHNKRMMIYPDDGRLDESLCNQFIFIYG
;
A
#
# COMPACT_ATOMS: atom_id res chain seq x y z
N MET A 1 -2.25 -19.24 15.33
CA MET A 1 -2.63 -19.81 14.01
C MET A 1 -1.35 -19.83 13.20
N CYS A 2 -0.76 -21.01 13.06
CA CYS A 2 0.51 -21.21 12.36
C CYS A 2 0.29 -20.89 10.87
N LEU A 3 1.22 -20.17 10.23
CA LEU A 3 1.30 -19.96 8.78
C LEU A 3 1.60 -21.31 8.09
N LYS A 4 0.76 -22.32 8.31
CA LYS A 4 0.82 -23.58 7.57
C LYS A 4 0.20 -23.33 6.21
N SER A 5 1.07 -23.39 5.20
CA SER A 5 0.78 -23.70 3.81
C SER A 5 -0.54 -23.12 3.29
N ILE A 6 -0.48 -21.88 2.79
CA ILE A 6 -1.24 -21.60 1.58
C ILE A 6 -0.58 -22.49 0.54
N ASP A 7 -1.21 -23.61 0.21
CA ASP A 7 -0.81 -24.44 -0.91
C ASP A 7 -0.78 -23.52 -2.14
N ASN A 8 0.43 -23.30 -2.69
CA ASN A 8 0.67 -22.54 -3.92
C ASN A 8 0.10 -23.36 -5.10
N GLN A 9 -1.22 -23.42 -5.22
CA GLN A 9 -1.90 -24.11 -6.32
C GLN A 9 -2.25 -23.16 -7.47
N TRP A 10 -1.71 -21.95 -7.46
CA TRP A 10 -1.71 -21.03 -8.60
C TRP A 10 -0.27 -20.87 -9.07
N ASP A 11 0.20 -21.83 -9.85
CA ASP A 11 1.46 -21.71 -10.58
C ASP A 11 1.23 -20.76 -11.77
N MET A 12 1.08 -19.47 -11.44
CA MET A 12 0.80 -18.43 -12.39
C MET A 12 2.10 -18.06 -13.08
N ASP A 13 2.22 -18.42 -14.36
CA ASP A 13 3.40 -18.07 -15.14
C ASP A 13 3.47 -16.54 -15.32
N LEU A 14 4.48 -15.93 -14.70
CA LEU A 14 4.75 -14.50 -14.81
C LEU A 14 4.96 -14.06 -16.27
N GLN A 15 5.48 -14.95 -17.13
CA GLN A 15 5.64 -14.65 -18.56
C GLN A 15 4.29 -14.60 -19.26
N GLU A 16 3.36 -15.50 -18.93
CA GLU A 16 2.00 -15.47 -19.47
C GLU A 16 1.28 -14.20 -19.01
N LEU A 17 1.38 -13.85 -17.73
CA LEU A 17 0.78 -12.63 -17.18
C LEU A 17 1.34 -11.37 -17.87
N LEU A 18 2.65 -11.33 -18.10
CA LEU A 18 3.30 -10.24 -18.84
C LEU A 18 2.83 -10.19 -20.31
N ALA A 19 2.68 -11.35 -20.96
CA ALA A 19 2.19 -11.43 -22.34
C ALA A 19 0.76 -10.89 -22.46
N LYS A 20 -0.11 -11.21 -21.49
CA LYS A 20 -1.48 -10.67 -21.41
C LYS A 20 -1.48 -9.16 -21.21
N ALA A 21 -0.69 -8.64 -20.27
CA ALA A 21 -0.57 -7.20 -20.04
C ALA A 21 -0.06 -6.45 -21.29
N ARG A 22 0.85 -7.07 -22.06
CA ARG A 22 1.31 -6.56 -23.36
C ARG A 22 0.20 -6.55 -24.41
N SER A 23 -0.60 -7.62 -24.47
CA SER A 23 -1.72 -7.73 -25.43
C SER A 23 -2.79 -6.66 -25.22
N TYR A 24 -2.98 -6.18 -23.98
CA TYR A 24 -3.87 -5.06 -23.67
C TYR A 24 -3.25 -3.68 -23.95
N GLY A 25 -1.99 -3.63 -24.37
CA GLY A 25 -1.28 -2.38 -24.59
C GLY A 25 -1.02 -1.60 -23.30
N TYR A 26 -0.96 -2.27 -22.16
CA TYR A 26 -0.71 -1.60 -20.87
C TYR A 26 0.76 -1.51 -20.51
N THR A 27 1.58 -2.39 -21.08
CA THR A 27 3.00 -2.49 -20.77
C THR A 27 3.81 -3.01 -21.95
N LYS A 28 5.11 -2.68 -22.00
CA LYS A 28 6.10 -3.33 -22.85
C LYS A 28 7.05 -4.25 -22.07
N PHE A 29 7.45 -3.86 -20.87
CA PHE A 29 8.45 -4.58 -20.05
C PHE A 29 8.00 -4.89 -18.62
N GLY A 30 6.72 -4.68 -18.31
CA GLY A 30 6.14 -4.87 -16.98
C GLY A 30 5.87 -3.57 -16.24
N GLU A 31 6.20 -2.41 -16.81
CA GLU A 31 5.75 -1.11 -16.29
C GLU A 31 4.23 -0.97 -16.32
N MET A 32 3.68 -0.23 -15.37
CA MET A 32 2.25 0.08 -15.33
C MET A 32 2.06 1.51 -14.78
N PHE A 33 1.95 2.49 -15.69
CA PHE A 33 1.82 3.91 -15.33
C PHE A 33 0.37 4.41 -15.34
N SER A 34 -0.59 3.52 -15.05
CA SER A 34 -2.00 3.90 -14.94
C SER A 34 -2.73 3.02 -13.94
N VAL A 35 -3.37 3.66 -12.96
CA VAL A 35 -4.22 2.96 -11.98
C VAL A 35 -5.44 2.35 -12.66
N LYS A 36 -6.01 3.04 -13.64
CA LYS A 36 -7.11 2.52 -14.47
C LYS A 36 -6.72 1.24 -15.21
N ASN A 37 -5.53 1.20 -15.82
CA ASN A 37 -5.07 0.01 -16.54
C ASN A 37 -4.75 -1.13 -15.57
N MET A 38 -4.07 -0.84 -14.46
CA MET A 38 -3.80 -1.83 -13.40
C MET A 38 -5.10 -2.43 -12.86
N ALA A 39 -6.09 -1.59 -12.57
CA ALA A 39 -7.41 -2.00 -12.11
C ALA A 39 -8.09 -2.97 -13.10
N LYS A 40 -8.17 -2.58 -14.38
CA LYS A 40 -8.74 -3.44 -15.43
C LYS A 40 -7.99 -4.76 -15.56
N PHE A 41 -6.66 -4.71 -15.48
CA PHE A 41 -5.83 -5.90 -15.57
C PHE A 41 -6.10 -6.89 -14.44
N ILE A 42 -6.15 -6.40 -13.19
CA ILE A 42 -6.47 -7.22 -12.02
C ILE A 42 -7.86 -7.85 -12.16
N TYR A 43 -8.85 -7.06 -12.58
CA TYR A 43 -10.21 -7.55 -12.78
C TYR A 43 -10.28 -8.66 -13.84
N ASN A 44 -9.66 -8.44 -15.01
CA ASN A 44 -9.73 -9.38 -16.13
C ASN A 44 -8.98 -10.69 -15.86
N GLU A 45 -7.78 -10.63 -15.28
CA GLU A 45 -6.92 -11.80 -15.14
C GLU A 45 -7.16 -12.61 -13.87
N PHE A 46 -7.63 -11.96 -12.80
CA PHE A 46 -7.78 -12.60 -11.50
C PHE A 46 -9.25 -12.74 -11.07
N SER A 47 -10.19 -12.17 -11.83
CA SER A 47 -11.62 -12.10 -11.47
C SER A 47 -11.87 -11.53 -10.07
N LEU A 48 -10.96 -10.66 -9.60
CA LEU A 48 -11.07 -10.03 -8.29
C LEU A 48 -11.94 -8.78 -8.38
N LYS A 49 -12.80 -8.60 -7.39
CA LYS A 49 -13.52 -7.33 -7.23
C LYS A 49 -12.50 -6.27 -6.79
N ILE A 50 -12.51 -5.14 -7.48
CA ILE A 50 -11.63 -4.02 -7.21
C ILE A 50 -12.41 -2.70 -7.22
N VAL A 51 -11.90 -1.70 -6.50
CA VAL A 51 -12.43 -0.33 -6.56
C VAL A 51 -11.27 0.63 -6.75
N HIS A 52 -11.29 1.32 -7.89
CA HIS A 52 -10.39 2.44 -8.15
C HIS A 52 -10.81 3.63 -7.29
N CYS A 53 -9.88 4.14 -6.48
CA CYS A 53 -10.11 5.19 -5.49
C CYS A 53 -9.17 6.36 -5.67
N TYR A 54 -9.54 7.49 -5.07
CA TYR A 54 -8.79 8.73 -5.07
C TYR A 54 -8.60 9.24 -3.64
N ASP A 55 -7.58 10.07 -3.44
CA ASP A 55 -7.28 10.73 -2.18
C ASP A 55 -7.08 9.74 -1.02
N LEU A 56 -5.86 9.21 -0.95
CA LEU A 56 -5.46 8.25 0.07
C LEU A 56 -5.59 8.82 1.49
N GLU A 57 -5.38 10.13 1.64
CA GLU A 57 -5.49 10.81 2.93
C GLU A 57 -6.95 10.90 3.39
N ARG A 58 -7.86 11.36 2.54
CA ARG A 58 -9.30 11.38 2.87
C ARG A 58 -9.88 10.00 3.08
N SER A 59 -9.32 9.00 2.40
CA SER A 59 -9.74 7.60 2.48
C SER A 59 -9.15 6.83 3.67
N MET A 60 -8.37 7.48 4.56
CA MET A 60 -7.61 6.82 5.63
C MET A 60 -8.45 5.85 6.49
N LEU A 61 -9.65 6.26 6.93
CA LEU A 61 -10.50 5.39 7.74
C LEU A 61 -10.98 4.18 6.92
N ASN A 62 -11.40 4.39 5.67
CA ASN A 62 -11.80 3.31 4.76
C ASN A 62 -10.65 2.34 4.49
N VAL A 63 -9.42 2.84 4.34
CA VAL A 63 -8.22 2.02 4.20
C VAL A 63 -8.01 1.14 5.42
N VAL A 64 -8.06 1.71 6.61
CA VAL A 64 -7.89 0.94 7.86
C VAL A 64 -9.00 -0.10 8.03
N GLU A 65 -10.25 0.24 7.72
CA GLU A 65 -11.37 -0.70 7.76
C GLU A 65 -11.19 -1.85 6.75
N HIS A 66 -10.73 -1.54 5.54
CA HIS A 66 -10.45 -2.52 4.48
C HIS A 66 -9.35 -3.51 4.90
N LEU A 67 -8.24 -2.98 5.44
CA LEU A 67 -7.14 -3.80 5.95
C LEU A 67 -7.56 -4.66 7.15
N CYS A 68 -8.46 -4.17 8.01
CA CYS A 68 -9.03 -4.99 9.09
C CYS A 68 -9.83 -6.20 8.58
N ASN A 69 -10.41 -6.10 7.38
CA ASN A 69 -11.07 -7.22 6.71
C ASN A 69 -10.08 -8.14 5.98
N ARG A 70 -8.76 -7.98 6.19
CA ARG A 70 -7.68 -8.76 5.55
C ARG A 70 -7.61 -8.59 4.04
N GLN A 71 -8.11 -7.45 3.55
CA GLN A 71 -8.13 -7.13 2.14
C GLN A 71 -7.02 -6.11 1.85
N PRO A 72 -6.13 -6.37 0.88
CA PRO A 72 -5.01 -5.48 0.60
C PRO A 72 -5.46 -4.27 -0.24
N ILE A 73 -4.60 -3.25 -0.27
CA ILE A 73 -4.68 -2.16 -1.23
C ILE A 73 -3.42 -2.07 -2.07
N LEU A 74 -3.56 -1.56 -3.28
CA LEU A 74 -2.44 -1.28 -4.17
C LEU A 74 -2.29 0.23 -4.32
N VAL A 75 -1.10 0.75 -4.01
CA VAL A 75 -0.82 2.19 -3.98
C VAL A 75 0.39 2.49 -4.87
N PRO A 76 0.24 3.33 -5.90
CA PRO A 76 1.39 3.89 -6.58
C PRO A 76 2.06 4.94 -5.69
N TYR A 77 3.37 4.93 -5.62
CA TYR A 77 4.14 5.86 -4.81
C TYR A 77 5.51 6.09 -5.46
N ASP A 78 6.27 7.03 -4.94
CA ASP A 78 7.60 7.34 -5.45
C ASP A 78 8.65 6.73 -4.52
N ALA A 79 9.39 5.73 -5.02
CA ALA A 79 10.29 4.94 -4.19
C ALA A 79 11.64 5.64 -3.96
N ASP A 80 12.13 5.63 -2.72
CA ASP A 80 13.51 6.01 -2.42
C ASP A 80 14.48 4.80 -2.51
N PHE A 81 15.77 4.98 -2.24
CA PHE A 81 16.80 3.95 -2.38
C PHE A 81 16.57 2.74 -1.47
N ASN A 82 15.97 2.95 -0.30
CA ASN A 82 15.54 1.90 0.64
C ASN A 82 14.12 1.35 0.33
N TYR A 83 13.53 1.76 -0.80
CA TYR A 83 12.15 1.47 -1.21
C TYR A 83 11.06 2.13 -0.34
N GLU A 84 11.41 2.95 0.64
CA GLU A 84 10.41 3.72 1.39
C GLU A 84 9.77 4.82 0.53
N PRO A 85 8.62 5.37 0.96
CA PRO A 85 8.03 6.53 0.33
C PRO A 85 8.96 7.74 0.35
N GLY A 86 9.29 8.22 -0.85
CA GLY A 86 10.09 9.40 -1.12
C GLY A 86 9.32 10.45 -1.93
N LEU A 87 10.00 11.56 -2.24
CA LEU A 87 9.46 12.72 -2.95
C LEU A 87 10.37 13.09 -4.13
N LYS A 88 10.40 12.26 -5.18
CA LYS A 88 11.24 12.41 -6.37
C LYS A 88 10.43 12.83 -7.62
N GLN A 89 9.22 13.37 -7.44
CA GLN A 89 8.31 13.84 -8.48
C GLN A 89 7.83 12.77 -9.48
N GLY A 90 7.83 11.49 -9.08
CA GLY A 90 7.47 10.35 -9.94
C GLY A 90 8.65 9.76 -10.72
N LYS A 91 9.87 10.29 -10.54
CA LYS A 91 11.08 9.77 -11.20
C LYS A 91 11.40 8.33 -10.81
N ARG A 92 10.87 7.85 -9.68
CA ARG A 92 10.98 6.47 -9.21
C ARG A 92 9.59 5.92 -8.84
N ALA A 93 8.57 6.31 -9.61
CA ALA A 93 7.22 5.78 -9.48
C ALA A 93 7.23 4.25 -9.48
N HIS A 94 6.58 3.67 -8.47
CA HIS A 94 6.47 2.25 -8.26
C HIS A 94 5.13 1.91 -7.60
N TRP A 95 4.80 0.63 -7.57
CA TRP A 95 3.63 0.09 -6.87
C TRP A 95 4.03 -0.54 -5.54
N ALA A 96 3.21 -0.32 -4.51
CA ALA A 96 3.27 -1.01 -3.23
C ALA A 96 1.97 -1.76 -2.95
N ILE A 97 2.09 -2.96 -2.41
CA ILE A 97 0.97 -3.69 -1.80
C ILE A 97 0.98 -3.36 -0.32
N ILE A 98 -0.12 -2.81 0.18
CA ILE A 98 -0.34 -2.60 1.60
C ILE A 98 -1.26 -3.71 2.11
N CYS A 99 -0.78 -4.48 3.08
CA CYS A 99 -1.46 -5.69 3.56
C CYS A 99 -1.82 -5.66 5.05
N GLY A 100 -1.49 -4.57 5.75
CA GLY A 100 -1.86 -4.38 7.14
C GLY A 100 -1.41 -3.02 7.66
N PHE A 101 -1.62 -2.78 8.95
CA PHE A 101 -1.26 -1.53 9.59
C PHE A 101 -0.95 -1.74 11.07
N CYS A 102 -0.27 -0.77 11.66
CA CYS A 102 -0.23 -0.54 13.10
C CYS A 102 -0.49 0.94 13.38
N MET A 103 -0.99 1.22 14.56
CA MET A 103 -1.20 2.58 15.04
C MET A 103 -0.39 2.77 16.31
N ILE A 104 0.36 3.86 16.39
CA ILE A 104 0.93 4.30 17.65
C ILE A 104 -0.22 4.87 18.46
N ASP A 105 -0.57 4.18 19.54
CA ASP A 105 -1.53 4.73 20.48
C ASP A 105 -0.84 5.86 21.25
N PRO A 106 -1.29 7.13 21.15
CA PRO A 106 -0.82 8.16 22.04
C PRO A 106 -1.32 7.79 23.44
N ILE A 107 -0.49 7.09 24.19
CA ILE A 107 -0.75 6.77 25.59
C ILE A 107 -0.87 8.11 26.32
N ASP A 108 -2.09 8.60 26.51
CA ASP A 108 -2.33 9.51 27.61
C ASP A 108 -2.35 8.64 28.86
N MET A 109 -1.22 8.62 29.58
CA MET A 109 -1.09 7.88 30.84
C MET A 109 -2.14 8.32 31.86
N ASN A 110 -2.65 9.57 31.78
CA ASN A 110 -3.74 10.04 32.64
C ASN A 110 -5.08 9.45 32.22
N ASP A 111 -5.33 9.31 30.93
CA ASP A 111 -6.53 8.65 30.37
C ASP A 111 -6.50 7.12 30.64
N TYR A 112 -5.32 6.51 30.57
CA TYR A 112 -5.04 5.11 30.95
C TYR A 112 -5.33 4.84 32.43
N MET A 113 -4.90 5.73 33.34
CA MET A 113 -5.17 5.66 34.78
C MET A 113 -6.64 5.96 35.11
N LYS A 114 -7.28 6.93 34.45
CA LYS A 114 -8.66 7.37 34.71
C LYS A 114 -9.73 6.42 34.16
N HIS A 115 -9.52 5.84 32.97
CA HIS A 115 -10.53 5.02 32.32
C HIS A 115 -10.36 3.52 32.53
N GLY A 116 -9.31 3.09 33.25
CA GLY A 116 -9.30 1.82 33.99
C GLY A 116 -9.68 0.58 33.17
N LYS A 117 -9.46 0.58 31.86
CA LYS A 117 -9.68 -0.60 31.01
C LYS A 117 -8.56 -0.68 30.01
N ARG A 118 -7.57 -1.51 30.39
CA ARG A 118 -6.87 -2.39 29.43
C ARG A 118 -7.86 -2.69 28.31
N ILE A 119 -7.49 -2.39 27.06
CA ILE A 119 -7.96 -3.23 25.98
C ILE A 119 -7.42 -4.62 26.36
N SER A 120 -8.24 -5.40 27.07
CA SER A 120 -7.88 -6.69 27.66
C SER A 120 -7.87 -7.74 26.57
N ARG A 121 -7.04 -7.51 25.55
CA ARG A 121 -7.00 -8.31 24.33
C ARG A 121 -5.53 -8.62 24.05
N CYS A 122 -5.07 -9.69 24.68
CA CYS A 122 -3.80 -10.36 24.43
C CYS A 122 -2.61 -9.39 24.30
N ASN A 123 -2.20 -8.79 25.41
CA ASN A 123 -1.02 -7.92 25.44
C ASN A 123 0.23 -8.79 25.28
N THR A 124 0.88 -8.73 24.13
CA THR A 124 2.29 -9.14 24.05
C THR A 124 3.12 -7.92 24.41
N ILE A 125 3.88 -8.02 25.49
CA ILE A 125 4.82 -6.96 25.88
C ILE A 125 6.18 -7.33 25.31
N ILE A 126 6.74 -6.44 24.49
CA ILE A 126 8.09 -6.57 23.97
C ILE A 126 8.93 -5.47 24.60
N ASN A 127 10.11 -5.85 25.11
CA ASN A 127 11.10 -4.90 25.58
C ASN A 127 12.11 -4.66 24.46
N ILE A 128 12.24 -3.42 24.01
CA ILE A 128 13.24 -3.00 23.01
C ILE A 128 14.02 -1.84 23.60
N ASN A 129 15.34 -1.98 23.76
CA ASN A 129 16.24 -0.91 24.26
C ASN A 129 15.70 -0.21 25.53
N ASN A 130 15.33 -0.99 26.55
CA ASN A 130 14.71 -0.54 27.80
C ASN A 130 13.33 0.14 27.67
N SER A 131 12.74 0.18 26.48
CA SER A 131 11.38 0.66 26.25
C SER A 131 10.40 -0.51 26.23
N ARG A 132 9.29 -0.38 26.96
CA ARG A 132 8.19 -1.36 26.97
C ARG A 132 7.19 -1.02 25.86
N ILE A 133 7.08 -1.89 24.86
CA ILE A 133 6.07 -1.79 23.79
C ILE A 133 4.99 -2.81 24.07
N THR A 134 3.74 -2.35 24.15
CA THR A 134 2.57 -3.24 24.26
C THR A 134 1.96 -3.43 22.89
N LEU A 135 1.90 -4.68 22.42
CA LEU A 135 1.20 -5.04 21.20
C LEU A 135 -0.20 -5.55 21.54
N CYS A 136 -1.19 -4.96 20.88
CA CYS A 136 -2.59 -5.35 20.97
C CYS A 136 -3.04 -5.88 19.60
N PRO A 137 -2.92 -7.19 19.32
CA PRO A 137 -3.34 -7.74 18.06
C PRO A 137 -4.85 -7.63 17.90
N LEU A 138 -5.29 -7.12 16.75
CA LEU A 138 -6.68 -7.11 16.34
C LEU A 138 -7.13 -8.55 16.03
N SER A 139 -7.73 -9.25 17.00
CA SER A 139 -8.33 -10.57 16.72
C SER A 139 -9.66 -10.42 15.99
N THR A 140 -9.82 -11.11 14.85
CA THR A 140 -11.09 -11.21 14.11
C THR A 140 -12.17 -11.99 14.88
N GLY A 141 -11.80 -12.74 15.93
CA GLY A 141 -12.74 -13.39 16.85
C GLY A 141 -13.34 -12.43 17.90
N HIS A 142 -13.05 -11.13 17.81
CA HIS A 142 -13.55 -10.17 18.77
C HIS A 142 -15.04 -9.91 18.60
N LYS A 143 -15.83 -10.48 19.53
CA LYS A 143 -17.22 -10.08 19.84
C LYS A 143 -17.41 -8.60 20.19
N ASN A 144 -16.41 -7.73 20.05
CA ASN A 144 -16.57 -6.26 20.18
C ASN A 144 -15.77 -5.52 19.10
N TRP A 145 -15.77 -6.01 17.85
CA TRP A 145 -15.14 -5.32 16.73
C TRP A 145 -15.61 -3.85 16.64
N TRP A 146 -16.90 -3.57 16.89
CA TRP A 146 -17.44 -2.20 16.90
C TRP A 146 -16.78 -1.27 17.92
N LYS A 147 -16.43 -1.74 19.13
CA LYS A 147 -15.72 -0.92 20.13
C LYS A 147 -14.32 -0.57 19.65
N THR A 148 -13.64 -1.54 19.05
CA THR A 148 -12.32 -1.32 18.48
C THR A 148 -12.37 -0.41 17.25
N LYS A 149 -13.39 -0.57 16.40
CA LYS A 149 -13.65 0.32 15.27
C LYS A 149 -13.91 1.76 15.71
N GLN A 150 -14.75 1.96 16.74
CA GLN A 150 -15.00 3.28 17.32
C GLN A 150 -13.73 3.90 17.91
N TYR A 151 -12.93 3.09 18.61
CA TYR A 151 -11.64 3.53 19.16
C TYR A 151 -10.68 3.99 18.07
N ILE A 152 -10.46 3.15 17.05
CA ILE A 152 -9.64 3.48 15.88
C ILE A 152 -10.16 4.78 15.27
N LYS A 153 -11.46 4.86 14.95
CA LYS A 153 -12.05 6.07 14.37
C LYS A 153 -11.79 7.33 15.22
N ALA A 154 -11.79 7.23 16.54
CA ALA A 154 -11.60 8.35 17.45
C ALA A 154 -10.12 8.77 17.62
N LYS A 155 -9.17 7.83 17.47
CA LYS A 155 -7.74 8.06 17.76
C LYS A 155 -6.84 8.06 16.52
N LEU A 156 -7.36 7.65 15.37
CA LEU A 156 -6.61 7.54 14.12
C LEU A 156 -6.21 8.91 13.61
N SER A 157 -4.94 9.09 13.29
CA SER A 157 -4.40 10.23 12.56
C SER A 157 -3.33 9.76 11.58
N MET A 158 -2.98 10.61 10.61
CA MET A 158 -1.90 10.25 9.67
C MET A 158 -0.53 10.15 10.36
N ASP A 159 -0.34 10.87 11.47
CA ASP A 159 0.93 10.92 12.19
C ASP A 159 1.16 9.65 13.01
N ASN A 160 0.09 9.02 13.48
CA ASN A 160 0.17 7.82 14.30
C ASN A 160 -0.11 6.53 13.54
N LEU A 161 -0.54 6.61 12.28
CA LEU A 161 -0.79 5.45 11.43
C LEU A 161 0.47 5.02 10.66
N PHE A 162 0.76 3.73 10.72
CA PHE A 162 1.81 3.08 9.96
C PHE A 162 1.24 1.89 9.20
N VAL A 163 1.77 1.61 8.02
CA VAL A 163 1.28 0.53 7.15
C VAL A 163 2.35 -0.50 6.87
N TYR A 164 1.93 -1.75 6.75
CA TYR A 164 2.77 -2.86 6.34
C TYR A 164 2.77 -2.95 4.83
N ALA A 165 3.92 -2.68 4.23
CA ALA A 165 4.07 -2.50 2.80
C ALA A 165 5.06 -3.50 2.20
N ARG A 166 4.72 -4.01 1.01
CA ARG A 166 5.62 -4.76 0.13
C ARG A 166 5.84 -3.99 -1.15
N HIS A 167 7.10 -3.71 -1.44
CA HIS A 167 7.55 -3.21 -2.73
C HIS A 167 7.82 -4.39 -3.68
N GLY A 168 7.47 -4.27 -4.96
CA GLY A 168 7.51 -5.38 -5.93
C GLY A 168 8.88 -6.05 -6.14
N ILE A 169 9.97 -5.43 -5.71
CA ILE A 169 11.34 -5.99 -5.80
C ILE A 169 11.90 -6.37 -4.42
N SER A 170 11.34 -5.83 -3.33
CA SER A 170 11.92 -6.05 -2.00
C SER A 170 11.45 -7.40 -1.43
N GLN A 171 12.39 -8.17 -0.87
CA GLN A 171 12.07 -9.41 -0.15
C GLN A 171 11.48 -9.15 1.24
N TYR A 172 11.63 -7.93 1.77
CA TYR A 172 11.29 -7.59 3.14
C TYR A 172 9.95 -6.85 3.24
N LEU A 173 9.17 -7.20 4.26
CA LEU A 173 8.01 -6.42 4.67
C LEU A 173 8.50 -5.15 5.38
N GLN A 174 8.05 -3.99 4.94
CA GLN A 174 8.43 -2.70 5.51
C GLN A 174 7.28 -2.06 6.29
N ILE A 175 7.61 -1.15 7.20
CA ILE A 175 6.65 -0.36 7.95
C ILE A 175 6.84 1.09 7.54
N TRP A 176 5.80 1.70 6.97
CA TRP A 176 5.86 3.09 6.50
C TRP A 176 4.88 3.96 7.26
N ASN A 177 5.28 5.18 7.60
CA ASN A 177 4.35 6.18 8.10
C ASN A 177 3.32 6.54 7.01
N TYR A 178 2.04 6.57 7.37
CA TYR A 178 0.95 6.75 6.41
C TYR A 178 0.94 8.14 5.76
N ARG A 179 1.28 9.20 6.53
CA ARG A 179 1.45 10.55 5.97
C ARG A 179 2.48 10.56 4.85
N ARG A 180 3.65 9.97 5.08
CA ARG A 180 4.72 9.90 4.07
C ARG A 180 4.29 9.14 2.81
N LEU A 181 3.50 8.07 2.96
CA LEU A 181 2.93 7.35 1.81
C LEU A 181 1.95 8.23 1.02
N CYS A 182 1.05 8.96 1.71
CA CYS A 182 0.12 9.89 1.06
C CYS A 182 0.84 11.01 0.31
N GLU A 183 1.85 11.62 0.94
CA GLU A 183 2.68 12.65 0.32
C GLU A 183 3.40 12.11 -0.91
N SER A 184 3.99 10.92 -0.83
CA SER A 184 4.68 10.27 -1.94
C SER A 184 3.76 9.99 -3.13
N ASN A 185 2.54 9.48 -2.87
CA ASN A 185 1.50 9.24 -3.87
C ASN A 185 1.03 10.55 -4.55
N ARG A 186 0.84 11.64 -3.79
CA ARG A 186 0.48 12.96 -4.32
C ARG A 186 1.61 13.66 -5.09
N ASN A 187 2.85 13.22 -4.88
CA ASN A 187 4.03 13.78 -5.53
C ASN A 187 4.28 13.17 -6.94
N LEU A 188 3.50 12.18 -7.38
CA LEU A 188 3.68 11.56 -8.69
C LEU A 188 3.29 12.53 -9.81
N GLN A 189 4.26 13.24 -10.38
CA GLN A 189 4.00 14.28 -11.38
C GLN A 189 4.36 13.84 -12.79
N ARG A 190 5.53 13.25 -12.97
CA ARG A 190 6.03 12.91 -14.30
C ARG A 190 6.96 11.70 -14.27
N VAL A 191 6.99 10.94 -15.36
CA VAL A 191 7.98 9.88 -15.55
C VAL A 191 9.39 10.47 -15.57
N SER A 192 10.39 9.65 -15.20
CA SER A 192 11.78 10.06 -15.25
C SER A 192 12.19 10.49 -16.67
N GLU A 193 12.95 11.58 -16.78
CA GLU A 193 13.52 12.05 -18.05
C GLU A 193 14.38 10.99 -18.75
N LYS A 194 14.95 10.06 -17.98
CA LYS A 194 15.71 8.91 -18.52
C LYS A 194 14.83 7.91 -19.29
N LEU A 195 13.51 7.97 -19.12
CA LEU A 195 12.53 7.16 -19.84
C LEU A 195 11.98 7.89 -21.07
N LEU A 196 12.05 9.23 -21.08
CA LEU A 196 11.60 10.03 -22.20
C LEU A 196 12.53 9.85 -23.42
N PRO A 197 12.01 10.02 -24.64
CA PRO A 197 12.82 9.95 -25.84
C PRO A 197 13.81 11.13 -25.85
N SER A 198 15.10 10.87 -25.58
CA SER A 198 16.19 11.81 -25.86
C SER A 198 17.29 11.10 -26.65
N ASN A 199 18.08 11.85 -27.42
CA ASN A 199 19.10 11.32 -28.33
C ASN A 199 20.11 10.35 -27.67
N ASN A 200 20.29 10.40 -26.35
CA ASN A 200 21.20 9.54 -25.58
C ASN A 200 20.52 8.46 -24.71
N CYS A 201 19.21 8.23 -24.84
CA CYS A 201 18.50 7.22 -24.05
C CYS A 201 18.65 5.80 -24.63
N ASN A 202 18.80 4.82 -23.74
CA ASN A 202 18.80 3.39 -24.07
C ASN A 202 17.52 2.98 -24.83
N HIS A 203 17.65 2.33 -25.99
CA HIS A 203 16.55 2.10 -26.96
C HIS A 203 15.31 1.47 -26.32
N ASN A 204 15.49 0.50 -25.42
CA ASN A 204 14.40 -0.19 -24.73
C ASN A 204 13.53 0.76 -23.88
N LYS A 205 14.10 1.82 -23.28
CA LYS A 205 13.33 2.75 -22.42
C LYS A 205 12.37 3.64 -23.20
N ARG A 206 12.66 3.89 -24.48
CA ARG A 206 11.78 4.66 -25.38
C ARG A 206 10.49 3.91 -25.75
N MET A 207 10.44 2.61 -25.51
CA MET A 207 9.29 1.77 -25.88
C MET A 207 8.33 1.49 -24.71
N MET A 208 8.62 2.02 -23.52
CA MET A 208 7.74 1.85 -22.36
C MET A 208 6.42 2.58 -22.58
N ILE A 209 5.35 2.02 -22.05
CA ILE A 209 4.00 2.58 -22.19
C ILE A 209 3.72 3.48 -20.98
N TYR A 210 3.69 4.78 -21.22
CA TYR A 210 3.28 5.83 -20.28
C TYR A 210 2.42 6.87 -21.02
N PRO A 211 1.68 7.75 -20.32
CA PRO A 211 0.89 8.81 -20.96
C PRO A 211 1.72 9.65 -21.92
N ASP A 212 1.16 10.08 -23.05
CA ASP A 212 1.92 10.66 -24.18
C ASP A 212 2.75 11.91 -23.79
N ASP A 213 2.30 12.68 -22.80
CA ASP A 213 2.99 13.85 -22.25
C ASP A 213 3.95 13.52 -21.10
N GLY A 214 4.07 12.24 -20.76
CA GLY A 214 4.86 11.70 -19.66
C GLY A 214 4.30 12.03 -18.27
N ARG A 215 3.15 12.70 -18.17
CA ARG A 215 2.59 13.11 -16.89
C ARG A 215 1.97 11.92 -16.15
N LEU A 216 2.07 11.98 -14.83
CA LEU A 216 1.54 10.97 -13.91
C LEU A 216 0.42 11.51 -13.02
N ASP A 217 0.14 12.81 -13.10
CA ASP A 217 -0.88 13.47 -12.28
C ASP A 217 -2.29 12.97 -12.56
N GLU A 218 -2.60 12.64 -13.81
CA GLU A 218 -3.90 12.08 -14.18
C GLU A 218 -3.96 10.55 -14.11
N SER A 219 -2.82 9.86 -14.09
CA SER A 219 -2.77 8.41 -14.27
C SER A 219 -2.40 7.61 -13.00
N LEU A 220 -1.60 8.20 -12.10
CA LEU A 220 -1.15 7.56 -10.86
C LEU A 220 -1.34 8.44 -9.63
N CYS A 221 -1.15 9.74 -9.76
CA CYS A 221 -1.18 10.67 -8.63
C CYS A 221 -2.53 10.65 -7.93
N ASN A 222 -2.47 10.67 -6.60
CA ASN A 222 -3.64 10.73 -5.74
C ASN A 222 -4.67 9.61 -6.00
N GLN A 223 -4.23 8.50 -6.60
CA GLN A 223 -5.05 7.35 -6.98
C GLN A 223 -4.51 6.08 -6.32
N PHE A 224 -5.38 5.11 -6.05
CA PHE A 224 -5.04 3.80 -5.50
C PHE A 224 -6.17 2.78 -5.75
N ILE A 225 -5.97 1.52 -5.38
CA ILE A 225 -6.94 0.44 -5.62
C ILE A 225 -7.25 -0.32 -4.33
N PHE A 226 -8.53 -0.42 -3.97
CA PHE A 226 -9.00 -1.45 -3.05
C PHE A 226 -9.15 -2.78 -3.78
N ILE A 227 -8.57 -3.84 -3.24
CA ILE A 227 -8.72 -5.21 -3.76
C ILE A 227 -9.56 -6.00 -2.77
N TYR A 228 -10.64 -6.62 -3.24
CA TYR A 228 -11.51 -7.46 -2.44
C TYR A 228 -11.22 -8.92 -2.81
N GLY A 229 -10.55 -9.62 -1.89
CA GLY A 229 -10.41 -11.07 -1.89
C GLY A 229 -11.42 -11.73 -0.96
#